data_AF-G0GBJ6-F1
#
_entry.id   AF-G0GBJ6-F1
#
_cell.length_a   1.000
_cell.length_b   1.000
_cell.length_c   1.000
_cell.angle_alpha   90.00
_cell.angle_beta   90.00
_cell.angle_gamma   90.00
#
_symmetry.space_group_name_H-M   'P 1'
#
loop_
_entity.id
_entity.type
_entity.pdbx_description
1 polymer ?
#
loop_
_entity_poly.entity_id
_entity_poly.type
_entity_poly.pdbx_seq_one_letter_code
_entity_poly.pdbx_strand_id
1 'polypeptide(L)'
;MKRWYHVCVAVLLVVTGCTTPPAERTESTAPPTVSAEDEIEAMMGRASSLLDEGAFSEGLSLMARVLSRAEAEGRRDLAARVRERLERLEDQLVLEPSTPWLEEGLTQRTASTLRVELQPEVILSYTGSGGKVVVPDVPVVFSFVSGGGRVSQRVVRTNEYGQAGTVILSFDDPKEEQIVEARVVVEEGDSRLAFDRLVVRFVYRAPSRKVVLLPLVRPGEEEGTIAEVLKEALAGIPYVVQLYEGDLSSGLFIQAFRGERDALEQVKQTEDTAYALLVLVESTGVFPLELGGRTYKLYVAEGRADVRLVRIEDGALLYEKVLERNREAGTHGQGPTEDRAALDVVRGLVEDVRVFFREHGTELVEGLTGE
;
A
#
# COMPACT_ATOMS: atom_id res chain seq x y z
N MET A 1 -66.83 19.42 6.92
CA MET A 1 -66.74 19.58 5.45
C MET A 1 -65.96 18.36 4.93
N LYS A 2 -66.48 17.21 4.46
CA LYS A 2 -67.67 16.80 3.69
C LYS A 2 -67.88 17.59 2.40
N ARG A 3 -67.41 17.05 1.27
CA ARG A 3 -68.21 16.43 0.17
C ARG A 3 -67.32 16.20 -1.07
N TRP A 4 -67.15 14.94 -1.51
CA TRP A 4 -67.89 14.25 -2.59
C TRP A 4 -67.27 14.53 -3.98
N TYR A 5 -67.05 13.55 -4.86
CA TYR A 5 -68.03 12.58 -5.35
C TYR A 5 -67.39 11.27 -5.84
N HIS A 6 -68.01 10.16 -5.44
CA HIS A 6 -68.12 8.90 -6.19
C HIS A 6 -68.96 9.14 -7.46
N VAL A 7 -69.18 8.29 -8.46
CA VAL A 7 -69.45 6.84 -8.59
C VAL A 7 -69.46 6.62 -10.14
N CYS A 8 -69.22 5.47 -10.76
CA CYS A 8 -70.19 4.40 -10.97
C CYS A 8 -69.62 3.34 -11.92
N VAL A 9 -69.65 2.10 -11.44
CA VAL A 9 -69.63 0.85 -12.21
C VAL A 9 -71.02 0.63 -12.82
N ALA A 10 -71.10 0.11 -14.05
CA ALA A 10 -72.23 -0.72 -14.46
C ALA A 10 -71.79 -1.72 -15.54
N VAL A 11 -72.08 -2.98 -15.26
CA VAL A 11 -71.91 -4.17 -16.11
C VAL A 11 -73.30 -4.55 -16.66
N LEU A 12 -73.30 -5.29 -17.79
CA LEU A 12 -74.33 -6.17 -18.38
C LEU A 12 -75.19 -5.63 -19.55
N LEU A 13 -74.81 -6.13 -20.74
CA LEU A 13 -75.57 -7.02 -21.65
C LEU A 13 -77.03 -6.66 -22.00
N VAL A 14 -77.25 -6.34 -23.28
CA VAL A 14 -78.39 -6.85 -24.06
C VAL A 14 -77.92 -7.21 -25.47
N VAL A 15 -78.16 -8.46 -25.85
CA VAL A 15 -78.06 -8.99 -27.21
C VAL A 15 -79.35 -8.64 -27.96
N THR A 16 -79.24 -7.99 -29.11
CA THR A 16 -80.22 -8.10 -30.19
C THR A 16 -79.47 -8.08 -31.52
N GLY A 17 -79.58 -9.17 -32.28
CA GLY A 17 -79.04 -9.26 -33.62
C GLY A 17 -79.88 -8.47 -34.62
N CYS A 18 -79.21 -8.00 -35.67
CA CYS A 18 -79.71 -7.98 -37.05
C CYS A 18 -78.54 -7.74 -37.99
N THR A 19 -78.56 -8.49 -39.08
CA THR A 19 -77.54 -8.72 -40.11
C THR A 19 -77.42 -7.58 -41.11
N THR A 20 -76.19 -7.32 -41.59
CA THR A 20 -75.85 -6.75 -42.93
C THR A 20 -74.33 -6.91 -43.17
N PRO A 21 -73.85 -6.94 -44.43
CA PRO A 21 -72.84 -7.89 -44.94
C PRO A 21 -71.38 -7.50 -44.65
N PRO A 22 -70.41 -8.44 -44.80
CA PRO A 22 -69.01 -8.13 -44.57
C PRO A 22 -68.45 -7.33 -45.75
N ALA A 23 -67.96 -6.13 -45.46
CA ALA A 23 -66.98 -5.46 -46.30
C ALA A 23 -65.60 -6.10 -46.06
N GLU A 24 -64.90 -6.40 -47.15
CA GLU A 24 -63.53 -6.94 -47.17
C GLU A 24 -62.62 -6.23 -46.17
N ARG A 25 -62.10 -7.00 -45.21
CA ARG A 25 -60.88 -6.61 -44.50
C ARG A 25 -59.72 -6.79 -45.47
N THR A 26 -59.22 -5.69 -46.03
CA THR A 26 -57.83 -5.59 -46.44
C THR A 26 -56.95 -6.07 -45.28
N GLU A 27 -56.18 -7.12 -45.53
CA GLU A 27 -55.15 -7.64 -44.65
C GLU A 27 -54.25 -6.50 -44.18
N SER A 28 -54.37 -6.16 -42.90
CA SER A 28 -53.37 -5.39 -42.19
C SER A 28 -52.15 -6.28 -42.03
N THR A 29 -51.17 -6.10 -42.90
CA THR A 29 -49.82 -6.67 -42.77
C THR A 29 -49.33 -6.44 -41.34
N ALA A 30 -49.05 -7.52 -40.62
CA ALA A 30 -48.42 -7.44 -39.31
C ALA A 30 -47.08 -6.68 -39.44
N PRO A 31 -46.68 -5.85 -38.47
CA PRO A 31 -45.36 -5.24 -38.48
C PRO A 31 -44.29 -6.34 -38.53
N PRO A 32 -43.20 -6.15 -39.29
CA PRO A 32 -42.16 -7.15 -39.40
C PRO A 32 -41.59 -7.44 -38.02
N THR A 33 -41.59 -8.72 -37.63
CA THR A 33 -40.81 -9.23 -36.52
C THR A 33 -39.34 -9.06 -36.88
N VAL A 34 -38.72 -7.98 -36.40
CA VAL A 34 -37.28 -7.77 -36.47
C VAL A 34 -36.62 -9.02 -35.90
N SER A 35 -35.78 -9.67 -36.71
CA SER A 35 -35.11 -10.88 -36.24
C SER A 35 -34.13 -10.48 -35.13
N ALA A 36 -33.90 -11.36 -34.14
CA ALA A 36 -32.92 -11.10 -33.08
C ALA A 36 -31.52 -10.79 -33.64
N GLU A 37 -31.22 -11.29 -34.83
CA GLU A 37 -30.00 -11.00 -35.59
C GLU A 37 -29.93 -9.54 -36.06
N ASP A 38 -30.99 -9.03 -36.67
CA ASP A 38 -31.07 -7.62 -37.09
C ASP A 38 -30.96 -6.68 -35.87
N GLU A 39 -31.50 -7.10 -34.72
CA GLU A 39 -31.43 -6.34 -33.47
C GLU A 39 -29.99 -6.27 -32.92
N ILE A 40 -29.27 -7.39 -32.89
CA ILE A 40 -27.88 -7.44 -32.41
C ILE A 40 -26.93 -6.69 -33.34
N GLU A 41 -27.13 -6.80 -34.66
CA GLU A 41 -26.32 -6.09 -35.65
C GLU A 41 -26.60 -4.57 -35.61
N ALA A 42 -27.85 -4.17 -35.41
CA ALA A 42 -28.20 -2.77 -35.17
C ALA A 42 -27.57 -2.22 -33.87
N MET A 43 -27.54 -3.01 -32.80
CA MET A 43 -26.85 -2.62 -31.55
C MET A 43 -25.34 -2.46 -31.75
N MET A 44 -24.70 -3.36 -32.50
CA MET A 44 -23.27 -3.26 -32.82
C MET A 44 -22.96 -2.00 -33.66
N GLY A 45 -23.82 -1.69 -34.65
CA GLY A 45 -23.72 -0.46 -35.44
C GLY A 45 -23.84 0.79 -34.58
N ARG A 46 -24.82 0.83 -33.68
CA ARG A 46 -25.00 1.94 -32.73
C ARG A 46 -23.82 2.08 -31.78
N ALA A 47 -23.30 0.97 -31.25
CA ALA A 47 -22.13 0.99 -30.37
C ALA A 47 -20.90 1.58 -31.07
N SER A 48 -20.71 1.23 -32.35
CA SER A 48 -19.62 1.78 -33.15
C SER A 48 -19.78 3.28 -33.39
N SER A 49 -20.99 3.75 -33.71
CA SER A 49 -21.27 5.19 -33.86
C SER A 49 -20.95 5.96 -32.58
N LEU A 50 -21.37 5.43 -31.42
CA LEU A 50 -21.10 6.07 -30.12
C LEU A 50 -19.60 6.18 -29.83
N LEU A 51 -18.82 5.14 -30.16
CA LEU A 51 -17.36 5.18 -30.01
C LEU A 51 -16.72 6.21 -30.94
N ASP A 52 -17.17 6.28 -32.20
CA ASP A 52 -16.66 7.23 -33.19
C ASP A 52 -17.05 8.69 -32.82
N GLU A 53 -18.18 8.89 -32.14
CA GLU A 53 -18.64 10.18 -31.59
C GLU A 53 -17.98 10.56 -30.26
N GLY A 54 -17.17 9.68 -29.67
CA GLY A 54 -16.47 9.90 -28.40
C GLY A 54 -17.30 9.59 -27.14
N ALA A 55 -18.50 9.02 -27.30
CA ALA A 55 -19.33 8.51 -26.20
C ALA A 55 -18.85 7.13 -25.73
N PHE A 56 -17.60 7.06 -25.27
CA PHE A 56 -16.90 5.80 -24.97
C PHE A 56 -17.61 4.91 -23.93
N SER A 57 -18.07 5.48 -22.82
CA SER A 57 -18.77 4.73 -21.76
C SER A 57 -19.98 3.98 -22.33
N GLU A 58 -20.87 4.69 -23.02
CA GLU A 58 -22.08 4.11 -23.63
C GLU A 58 -21.75 3.11 -24.74
N GLY A 59 -20.77 3.43 -25.59
CA GLY A 59 -20.32 2.56 -26.67
C GLY A 59 -19.72 1.25 -26.15
N LEU A 60 -18.90 1.31 -25.11
CA LEU A 60 -18.30 0.14 -24.46
C LEU A 60 -19.33 -0.74 -23.74
N SER A 61 -20.24 -0.14 -22.97
CA SER A 61 -21.33 -0.89 -22.32
C SER A 61 -22.22 -1.59 -23.36
N LEU A 62 -22.53 -0.92 -24.47
CA LEU A 62 -23.31 -1.52 -25.54
C LEU A 62 -22.55 -2.65 -26.25
N MET A 63 -21.23 -2.50 -26.49
CA MET A 63 -20.39 -3.59 -27.03
C MET A 63 -20.36 -4.81 -26.09
N ALA A 64 -20.19 -4.59 -24.77
CA ALA A 64 -20.22 -5.68 -23.79
C ALA A 64 -21.56 -6.43 -23.80
N ARG A 65 -22.67 -5.69 -23.92
CA ARG A 65 -24.01 -6.26 -24.04
C ARG A 65 -24.20 -7.06 -25.33
N VAL A 66 -23.73 -6.54 -26.46
CA VAL A 66 -23.77 -7.21 -27.77
C VAL A 66 -22.97 -8.51 -27.70
N LEU A 67 -21.76 -8.49 -27.14
CA LEU A 67 -20.91 -9.67 -27.00
C LEU A 67 -21.61 -10.78 -26.20
N SER A 68 -22.14 -10.43 -25.03
CA SER A 68 -22.83 -11.38 -24.15
C SER A 68 -24.07 -11.99 -24.80
N ARG A 69 -24.89 -11.17 -25.47
CA ARG A 69 -26.07 -11.67 -26.19
C ARG A 69 -25.68 -12.58 -27.35
N ALA A 70 -24.64 -12.24 -28.11
CA ALA A 70 -24.12 -13.07 -29.20
C ALA A 70 -23.63 -14.43 -28.70
N GLU A 71 -22.93 -14.46 -27.55
CA GLU A 71 -22.47 -15.70 -26.92
C GLU A 71 -23.63 -16.56 -26.41
N ALA A 72 -24.60 -15.95 -25.71
CA ALA A 72 -25.78 -16.64 -25.19
C ALA A 72 -26.64 -17.27 -26.29
N GLU A 73 -26.75 -16.60 -27.45
CA GLU A 73 -27.48 -17.10 -28.62
C GLU A 73 -26.64 -18.02 -29.53
N GLY A 74 -25.40 -18.34 -29.14
CA GLY A 74 -24.52 -19.25 -29.89
C GLY A 74 -23.97 -18.68 -31.21
N ARG A 75 -24.04 -17.37 -31.40
CA ARG A 75 -23.67 -16.64 -32.62
C ARG A 75 -22.17 -16.34 -32.65
N ARG A 76 -21.37 -17.40 -32.86
CA ARG A 76 -19.89 -17.33 -32.80
C ARG A 76 -19.28 -16.29 -33.73
N ASP A 77 -19.79 -16.16 -34.95
CA ASP A 77 -19.25 -15.20 -35.93
C ASP A 77 -19.45 -13.75 -35.50
N LEU A 78 -20.62 -13.44 -34.92
CA LEU A 78 -20.91 -12.09 -34.42
C LEU A 78 -20.07 -11.79 -33.17
N ALA A 79 -19.97 -12.73 -32.23
CA ALA A 79 -19.10 -12.59 -31.07
C ALA A 79 -17.63 -12.38 -31.48
N ALA A 80 -17.15 -13.09 -32.50
CA ALA A 80 -15.79 -12.89 -33.04
C ALA A 80 -15.59 -11.48 -33.62
N ARG A 81 -16.55 -10.97 -34.41
CA ARG A 81 -16.50 -9.59 -34.95
C ARG A 81 -16.47 -8.54 -33.84
N VAL A 82 -17.25 -8.73 -32.78
CA VAL A 82 -17.28 -7.79 -31.64
C VAL A 82 -15.95 -7.82 -30.88
N ARG A 83 -15.40 -9.01 -30.62
CA ARG A 83 -14.07 -9.13 -29.99
C ARG A 83 -12.98 -8.47 -30.82
N GLU A 84 -12.95 -8.72 -32.14
CA GLU A 84 -11.97 -8.09 -33.02
C GLU A 84 -12.08 -6.55 -32.99
N ARG A 85 -13.30 -6.01 -32.92
CA ARG A 85 -13.49 -4.55 -32.78
C ARG A 85 -13.02 -4.04 -31.41
N LEU A 86 -13.30 -4.76 -30.34
CA LEU A 86 -12.84 -4.42 -28.98
C LEU A 86 -11.32 -4.48 -28.86
N GLU A 87 -10.67 -5.46 -29.48
CA GLU A 87 -9.20 -5.58 -29.55
C GLU A 87 -8.59 -4.38 -30.28
N ARG A 88 -9.14 -3.99 -31.44
CA ARG A 88 -8.67 -2.79 -32.16
C ARG A 88 -8.89 -1.51 -31.36
N LEU A 89 -9.96 -1.43 -30.58
CA LEU A 89 -10.21 -0.29 -29.69
C LEU A 89 -9.22 -0.29 -28.51
N GLU A 90 -8.93 -1.45 -27.94
CA GLU A 90 -7.93 -1.61 -26.88
C GLU A 90 -6.53 -1.14 -27.34
N ASP A 91 -6.16 -1.41 -28.59
CA ASP A 91 -4.91 -0.91 -29.19
C ASP A 91 -4.81 0.63 -29.23
N GLN A 92 -5.94 1.32 -29.18
CA GLN A 92 -6.00 2.79 -29.22
C GLN A 92 -6.20 3.40 -27.83
N LEU A 93 -6.70 2.61 -26.88
CA LEU A 93 -6.84 3.03 -25.49
C LEU A 93 -5.50 2.89 -24.77
N VAL A 94 -5.22 3.85 -23.89
CA VAL A 94 -4.00 3.90 -23.10
C VAL A 94 -4.38 4.21 -21.66
N LEU A 95 -4.02 3.29 -20.76
CA LEU A 95 -4.14 3.46 -19.32
C LEU A 95 -2.74 3.71 -18.75
N GLU A 96 -2.54 4.86 -18.11
CA GLU A 96 -1.26 5.25 -17.52
C GLU A 96 -1.43 5.61 -16.05
N PRO A 97 -0.39 5.45 -15.22
CA PRO A 97 -0.40 6.01 -13.87
C PRO A 97 -0.44 7.55 -13.90
N SER A 98 -1.06 8.16 -12.89
CA SER A 98 -1.12 9.63 -12.77
C SER A 98 0.26 10.23 -12.46
N THR A 99 0.41 11.55 -12.66
CA THR A 99 1.69 12.26 -12.53
C THR A 99 2.45 12.03 -11.20
N PRO A 100 1.81 11.95 -10.01
CA PRO A 100 2.51 11.66 -8.75
C PRO A 100 3.28 10.33 -8.75
N TRP A 101 2.85 9.37 -9.58
CA TRP A 101 3.47 8.06 -9.75
C TRP A 101 4.58 8.04 -10.79
N LEU A 102 4.92 9.18 -11.41
CA LEU A 102 5.95 9.25 -12.44
C LEU A 102 7.20 9.96 -11.90
N GLU A 103 8.36 9.39 -12.20
CA GLU A 103 9.69 9.94 -11.95
C GLU A 103 10.18 10.80 -13.13
N GLU A 104 11.33 11.46 -12.96
CA GLU A 104 12.02 12.11 -14.06
C GLU A 104 12.36 11.06 -15.14
N GLY A 105 11.79 11.21 -16.34
CA GLY A 105 11.92 10.22 -17.42
C GLY A 105 10.67 9.35 -17.65
N LEU A 106 9.55 9.64 -16.98
CA LEU A 106 8.26 8.95 -17.13
C LEU A 106 8.28 7.47 -16.71
N THR A 107 9.25 7.09 -15.87
CA THR A 107 9.25 5.79 -15.20
C THR A 107 8.29 5.80 -14.03
N GLN A 108 7.61 4.67 -13.79
CA GLN A 108 6.69 4.57 -12.67
C GLN A 108 7.46 4.35 -11.36
N ARG A 109 7.11 5.13 -10.34
CA ARG A 109 7.64 5.07 -8.98
C ARG A 109 7.10 3.87 -8.21
N THR A 110 7.79 3.50 -7.14
CA THR A 110 7.26 2.60 -6.10
C THR A 110 6.98 3.36 -4.82
N ALA A 111 6.01 2.90 -4.03
CA ALA A 111 5.62 3.51 -2.75
C ALA A 111 6.01 2.61 -1.56
N SER A 112 5.93 3.15 -0.34
CA SER A 112 6.14 2.40 0.91
C SER A 112 4.83 1.80 1.41
N THR A 113 4.87 0.57 1.95
CA THR A 113 3.74 -0.02 2.66
C THR A 113 3.54 0.58 4.06
N LEU A 114 4.57 1.20 4.64
CA LEU A 114 4.51 1.80 5.97
C LEU A 114 3.86 3.19 5.96
N ARG A 115 4.08 3.95 4.88
CA ARG A 115 3.50 5.26 4.67
C ARG A 115 2.93 5.37 3.27
N VAL A 116 1.60 5.29 3.19
CA VAL A 116 0.87 5.40 1.93
C VAL A 116 0.74 6.87 1.54
N GLU A 117 1.84 7.44 1.04
CA GLU A 117 1.85 8.81 0.48
C GLU A 117 1.28 8.86 -0.93
N LEU A 118 1.48 7.79 -1.70
CA LEU A 118 0.99 7.67 -3.07
C LEU A 118 -0.23 6.76 -3.09
N GLN A 119 -1.34 7.27 -3.61
CA GLN A 119 -2.59 6.54 -3.74
C GLN A 119 -2.75 6.07 -5.20
N PRO A 120 -3.27 4.85 -5.47
CA PRO A 120 -3.42 4.36 -6.83
C PRO A 120 -4.32 5.27 -7.65
N GLU A 121 -3.81 5.78 -8.76
CA GLU A 121 -4.56 6.65 -9.66
C GLU A 121 -4.04 6.51 -11.09
N VAL A 122 -4.97 6.41 -12.02
CA VAL A 122 -4.71 6.22 -13.45
C VAL A 122 -5.41 7.28 -14.28
N ILE A 123 -4.89 7.51 -15.48
CA ILE A 123 -5.50 8.32 -16.53
C ILE A 123 -5.79 7.39 -17.71
N LEU A 124 -7.05 7.34 -18.12
CA LEU A 124 -7.47 6.66 -19.34
C LEU A 124 -7.57 7.68 -20.48
N SER A 125 -6.95 7.33 -21.60
CA SER A 125 -6.97 8.13 -22.81
C SER A 125 -7.13 7.26 -24.05
N TYR A 126 -7.53 7.90 -25.14
CA TYR A 126 -7.67 7.32 -26.46
C TYR A 126 -6.73 8.05 -27.42
N THR A 127 -5.95 7.29 -28.18
CA THR A 127 -5.00 7.79 -29.18
C THR A 127 -5.59 7.58 -30.58
N GLY A 128 -6.06 8.66 -31.17
CA GLY A 128 -6.59 8.68 -32.53
C GLY A 128 -5.72 9.49 -33.50
N SER A 129 -6.21 9.65 -34.73
CA SER A 129 -5.56 10.48 -35.76
C SER A 129 -5.43 11.95 -35.37
N GLY A 130 -6.28 12.44 -34.46
CA GLY A 130 -6.26 13.80 -33.93
C GLY A 130 -5.38 14.01 -32.69
N GLY A 131 -4.67 12.97 -32.23
CA GLY A 131 -3.87 12.99 -31.01
C GLY A 131 -4.53 12.22 -29.85
N LYS A 132 -4.07 12.52 -28.63
CA LYS A 132 -4.48 11.85 -27.40
C LYS A 132 -5.61 12.63 -26.72
N VAL A 133 -6.72 11.96 -26.41
CA VAL A 133 -7.91 12.53 -25.77
C VAL A 133 -8.25 11.73 -24.53
N VAL A 134 -8.64 12.39 -23.44
CA VAL A 134 -9.04 11.71 -22.20
C VAL A 134 -10.43 11.07 -22.35
N VAL A 135 -10.64 9.95 -21.66
CA VAL A 135 -11.88 9.16 -21.80
C VAL A 135 -12.65 9.15 -20.47
N PRO A 136 -13.79 9.87 -20.36
CA PRO A 136 -14.58 9.95 -19.14
C PRO A 136 -15.58 8.78 -18.97
N ASP A 137 -16.08 8.63 -17.75
CA ASP A 137 -17.13 7.70 -17.30
C ASP A 137 -16.86 6.20 -17.53
N VAL A 138 -15.61 5.82 -17.75
CA VAL A 138 -15.22 4.41 -17.93
C VAL A 138 -14.88 3.79 -16.57
N PRO A 139 -15.48 2.64 -16.19
CA PRO A 139 -15.18 1.95 -14.95
C PRO A 139 -13.75 1.35 -14.92
N VAL A 140 -13.01 1.69 -13.87
CA VAL A 140 -11.70 1.12 -13.52
C VAL A 140 -11.83 0.37 -12.19
N VAL A 141 -11.39 -0.88 -12.19
CA VAL A 141 -11.36 -1.75 -11.02
C VAL A 141 -9.97 -1.74 -10.40
N PHE A 142 -9.89 -1.42 -9.11
CA PHE A 142 -8.69 -1.50 -8.31
C PHE A 142 -8.73 -2.75 -7.43
N SER A 143 -7.72 -3.60 -7.53
CA SER A 143 -7.64 -4.82 -6.72
C SER A 143 -6.21 -5.21 -6.37
N PHE A 144 -6.02 -5.76 -5.18
CA PHE A 144 -4.78 -6.43 -4.81
C PHE A 144 -4.59 -7.69 -5.67
N VAL A 145 -3.47 -7.75 -6.39
CA VAL A 145 -3.06 -8.94 -7.18
C VAL A 145 -1.89 -9.68 -6.53
N SER A 146 -1.18 -9.01 -5.62
CA SER A 146 -0.24 -9.60 -4.68
C SER A 146 -0.44 -8.97 -3.32
N GLY A 147 -0.41 -9.80 -2.27
CA GLY A 147 -0.75 -9.41 -0.92
C GLY A 147 -2.26 -9.17 -0.72
N GLY A 148 -2.62 -8.23 0.16
CA GLY A 148 -4.00 -8.00 0.58
C GLY A 148 -4.22 -6.68 1.30
N GLY A 149 -5.48 -6.27 1.43
CA GLY A 149 -5.84 -5.03 2.09
C GLY A 149 -7.22 -4.51 1.71
N ARG A 150 -7.46 -3.24 2.08
CA ARG A 150 -8.72 -2.55 1.82
C ARG A 150 -8.48 -1.26 1.04
N VAL A 151 -9.29 -1.06 0.02
CA VAL A 151 -9.40 0.22 -0.71
C VAL A 151 -10.74 0.87 -0.41
N SER A 152 -10.82 2.19 -0.50
CA SER A 152 -12.05 2.96 -0.26
C SER A 152 -13.14 2.61 -1.26
N GLN A 153 -12.76 2.45 -2.53
CA GLN A 153 -13.65 2.07 -3.62
C GLN A 153 -12.94 1.09 -4.55
N ARG A 154 -13.56 -0.07 -4.78
CA ARG A 154 -13.02 -1.08 -5.69
C ARG A 154 -13.25 -0.73 -7.15
N VAL A 155 -14.37 -0.08 -7.47
CA VAL A 155 -14.74 0.33 -8.82
C VAL A 155 -14.90 1.84 -8.82
N VAL A 156 -14.16 2.54 -9.67
CA VAL A 156 -14.16 3.99 -9.80
C VAL A 156 -14.29 4.34 -11.27
N ARG A 157 -15.23 5.21 -11.63
CA ARG A 157 -15.37 5.67 -13.02
C ARG A 157 -14.44 6.84 -13.27
N THR A 158 -13.89 6.92 -14.48
CA THR A 158 -13.05 8.05 -14.87
C THR A 158 -13.85 9.36 -14.86
N ASN A 159 -13.24 10.44 -14.37
CA ASN A 159 -13.85 11.77 -14.37
C ASN A 159 -13.74 12.47 -15.74
N GLU A 160 -14.12 13.74 -15.82
CA GLU A 160 -14.02 14.56 -17.04
C GLU A 160 -12.58 14.72 -17.59
N TYR A 161 -11.56 14.45 -16.77
CA TYR A 161 -10.15 14.44 -17.13
C TYR A 161 -9.62 13.02 -17.42
N GLY A 162 -10.49 12.02 -17.51
CA GLY A 162 -10.10 10.62 -17.70
C GLY A 162 -9.45 9.97 -16.48
N GLN A 163 -9.48 10.62 -15.31
CA GLN A 163 -8.81 10.14 -14.09
C GLN A 163 -9.73 9.23 -13.28
N ALA A 164 -9.19 8.11 -12.81
CA ALA A 164 -9.81 7.28 -11.79
C ALA A 164 -8.76 6.93 -10.73
N GLY A 165 -9.12 7.07 -9.45
CA GLY A 165 -8.22 6.76 -8.34
C GLY A 165 -8.98 6.23 -7.15
N THR A 166 -8.28 5.46 -6.32
CA THR A 166 -8.81 4.92 -5.06
C THR A 166 -7.87 5.25 -3.91
N VAL A 167 -8.34 5.07 -2.67
CA VAL A 167 -7.52 5.27 -1.47
C VAL A 167 -7.29 3.93 -0.80
N ILE A 168 -6.03 3.58 -0.56
CA ILE A 168 -5.67 2.44 0.28
C ILE A 168 -5.95 2.82 1.73
N LEU A 169 -6.86 2.06 2.34
CA LEU A 169 -7.24 2.22 3.75
C LEU A 169 -6.32 1.42 4.67
N SER A 170 -5.89 0.24 4.23
CA SER A 170 -4.97 -0.64 4.96
C SER A 170 -4.35 -1.68 4.06
N PHE A 171 -3.19 -2.19 4.46
CA PHE A 171 -2.62 -3.46 3.98
C PHE A 171 -2.88 -4.54 5.01
N ASP A 172 -3.11 -5.77 4.57
CA ASP A 172 -3.27 -6.92 5.47
C ASP A 172 -1.93 -7.30 6.12
N ASP A 173 -0.83 -7.23 5.36
CA ASP A 173 0.54 -7.38 5.86
C ASP A 173 1.48 -6.31 5.27
N PRO A 174 1.79 -5.22 6.00
CA PRO A 174 2.68 -4.18 5.51
C PRO A 174 4.16 -4.59 5.43
N LYS A 175 4.53 -5.80 5.87
CA LYS A 175 5.92 -6.30 5.82
C LYS A 175 6.28 -6.97 4.50
N GLU A 176 5.29 -7.20 3.65
CA GLU A 176 5.45 -7.86 2.35
C GLU A 176 5.12 -6.89 1.22
N GLU A 177 5.67 -7.16 0.03
CA GLU A 177 5.35 -6.36 -1.16
C GLU A 177 3.86 -6.47 -1.51
N GLN A 178 3.21 -5.33 -1.71
CA GLN A 178 1.81 -5.24 -2.07
C GLN A 178 1.70 -4.68 -3.49
N ILE A 179 0.88 -5.32 -4.33
CA ILE A 179 0.64 -4.86 -5.70
C ILE A 179 -0.84 -4.60 -5.87
N VAL A 180 -1.19 -3.34 -6.10
CA VAL A 180 -2.55 -2.93 -6.48
C VAL A 180 -2.60 -2.77 -7.99
N GLU A 181 -3.50 -3.50 -8.63
CA GLU A 181 -3.74 -3.42 -10.06
C GLU A 181 -4.97 -2.56 -10.33
N ALA A 182 -4.84 -1.60 -11.25
CA ALA A 182 -5.95 -0.89 -11.88
C ALA A 182 -6.20 -1.51 -13.26
N ARG A 183 -7.45 -1.90 -13.53
CA ARG A 183 -7.87 -2.50 -14.79
C ARG A 183 -9.19 -1.93 -15.28
N VAL A 184 -9.29 -1.66 -16.57
CA VAL A 184 -10.59 -1.28 -17.17
C VAL A 184 -11.48 -2.52 -17.28
N VAL A 185 -12.66 -2.46 -16.66
CA VAL A 185 -13.63 -3.55 -16.67
C VAL A 185 -15.03 -2.98 -16.83
N VAL A 186 -15.71 -3.37 -17.90
CA VAL A 186 -17.07 -2.95 -18.21
C VAL A 186 -18.03 -4.07 -17.83
N GLU A 187 -18.96 -3.77 -16.93
CA GLU A 187 -19.98 -4.69 -16.46
C GLU A 187 -21.37 -4.21 -16.92
N GLU A 188 -22.12 -5.09 -17.57
CA GLU A 188 -23.49 -4.81 -18.02
C GLU A 188 -24.35 -6.07 -17.84
N GLY A 189 -25.21 -6.07 -16.81
CA GLY A 189 -25.97 -7.26 -16.40
C GLY A 189 -25.04 -8.39 -15.95
N ASP A 190 -25.23 -9.60 -16.52
CA ASP A 190 -24.37 -10.77 -16.25
C ASP A 190 -23.08 -10.77 -17.09
N SER A 191 -22.86 -9.72 -17.89
CA SER A 191 -21.76 -9.61 -18.84
C SER A 191 -20.61 -8.84 -18.23
N ARG A 192 -19.41 -9.38 -18.31
CA ARG A 192 -18.20 -8.71 -17.86
C ARG A 192 -17.14 -8.75 -18.95
N LEU A 193 -16.75 -7.58 -19.42
CA LEU A 193 -15.65 -7.40 -20.36
C LEU A 193 -14.46 -6.80 -19.60
N ALA A 194 -13.35 -7.52 -19.55
CA ALA A 194 -12.10 -7.01 -19.00
C ALA A 194 -11.10 -6.76 -20.15
N PHE A 195 -10.43 -5.62 -20.08
CA PHE A 195 -9.35 -5.28 -21.01
C PHE A 195 -8.03 -5.73 -20.40
N ASP A 196 -7.36 -6.70 -21.02
CA ASP A 196 -6.16 -7.35 -20.46
C ASP A 196 -4.90 -6.50 -20.62
N ARG A 197 -4.88 -5.57 -21.59
CA ARG A 197 -3.75 -4.68 -21.86
C ARG A 197 -3.91 -3.31 -21.19
N LEU A 198 -5.13 -2.94 -20.80
CA LEU A 198 -5.42 -1.71 -20.04
C LEU A 198 -5.25 -1.97 -18.54
N VAL A 199 -4.01 -2.25 -18.16
CA VAL A 199 -3.62 -2.62 -16.81
C VAL A 199 -2.44 -1.77 -16.35
N VAL A 200 -2.57 -1.18 -15.16
CA VAL A 200 -1.47 -0.48 -14.46
C VAL A 200 -1.30 -1.11 -13.09
N ARG A 201 -0.06 -1.37 -12.68
CA ARG A 201 0.26 -1.97 -11.38
C ARG A 201 1.03 -0.98 -10.52
N PHE A 202 0.51 -0.73 -9.33
CA PHE A 202 1.13 0.12 -8.31
C PHE A 202 1.83 -0.79 -7.29
N VAL A 203 3.15 -0.64 -7.19
CA VAL A 203 3.98 -1.46 -6.31
C VAL A 203 4.26 -0.69 -5.02
N TYR A 204 3.85 -1.27 -3.91
CA TYR A 204 4.17 -0.82 -2.56
C TYR A 204 5.17 -1.79 -1.97
N ARG A 205 6.37 -1.30 -1.70
CA ARG A 205 7.46 -2.12 -1.15
C ARG A 205 7.39 -2.12 0.36
N ALA A 206 7.64 -3.31 0.90
CA ALA A 206 7.98 -3.47 2.29
C ALA A 206 9.22 -2.61 2.67
N PRO A 207 9.33 -2.17 3.93
CA PRO A 207 10.56 -1.62 4.43
C PRO A 207 11.69 -2.64 4.26
N SER A 208 12.89 -2.17 3.94
CA SER A 208 14.02 -3.09 3.81
C SER A 208 14.35 -3.72 5.17
N ARG A 209 14.93 -4.91 5.14
CA ARG A 209 15.45 -5.57 6.34
C ARG A 209 16.85 -5.10 6.73
N LYS A 210 17.21 -3.84 6.44
CA LYS A 210 18.51 -3.26 6.80
C LYS A 210 18.41 -2.37 8.03
N VAL A 211 19.31 -2.61 8.97
CA VAL A 211 19.43 -1.87 10.23
C VAL A 211 20.82 -1.26 10.31
N VAL A 212 20.93 0.03 10.61
CA VAL A 212 22.20 0.63 11.01
C VAL A 212 22.35 0.57 12.53
N LEU A 213 23.48 0.05 13.01
CA LEU A 213 23.83 -0.03 14.43
C LEU A 213 24.74 1.15 14.80
N LEU A 214 24.30 1.91 15.80
CA LEU A 214 24.98 3.08 16.35
C LEU A 214 25.24 2.87 17.84
N PRO A 215 26.44 2.44 18.25
CA PRO A 215 26.83 2.40 19.65
C PRO A 215 27.51 3.71 20.07
N LEU A 216 27.17 4.22 21.26
CA LEU A 216 27.88 5.31 21.93
C LEU A 216 28.22 4.87 23.36
N VAL A 217 29.49 4.94 23.74
CA VAL A 217 29.96 4.37 25.02
C VAL A 217 30.72 5.41 25.85
N ARG A 218 30.38 5.53 27.14
CA ARG A 218 30.93 6.56 28.04
C ARG A 218 31.34 5.99 29.40
N PRO A 219 32.62 6.08 29.82
CA PRO A 219 33.76 6.61 29.07
C PRO A 219 34.16 5.72 27.87
N GLY A 220 34.57 6.34 26.77
CA GLY A 220 34.85 5.68 25.49
C GLY A 220 36.35 5.52 25.21
N GLU A 221 36.94 4.41 25.65
CA GLU A 221 38.30 4.01 25.22
C GLU A 221 38.29 2.87 24.18
N GLU A 222 37.14 2.21 23.95
CA GLU A 222 37.04 0.96 23.16
C GLU A 222 35.87 0.95 22.14
N GLU A 223 35.34 2.11 21.75
CA GLU A 223 34.10 2.23 20.94
C GLU A 223 34.10 1.35 19.66
N GLY A 224 35.20 1.32 18.91
CA GLY A 224 35.30 0.50 17.68
C GLY A 224 35.29 -1.02 17.94
N THR A 225 35.87 -1.48 19.06
CA THR A 225 35.85 -2.91 19.42
C THR A 225 34.45 -3.30 19.93
N ILE A 226 33.81 -2.41 20.68
CA ILE A 226 32.45 -2.62 21.20
C ILE A 226 31.43 -2.72 20.05
N ALA A 227 31.55 -1.84 19.06
CA ALA A 227 30.68 -1.85 17.89
C ALA A 227 30.68 -3.21 17.17
N GLU A 228 31.87 -3.77 16.89
CA GLU A 228 31.98 -5.08 16.24
C GLU A 228 31.42 -6.21 17.11
N VAL A 229 31.69 -6.20 18.43
CA VAL A 229 31.14 -7.21 19.36
C VAL A 229 29.60 -7.20 19.37
N LEU A 230 28.99 -6.01 19.38
CA LEU A 230 27.54 -5.87 19.35
C LEU A 230 26.94 -6.27 18.00
N LYS A 231 27.62 -5.96 16.89
CA LYS A 231 27.23 -6.39 15.55
C LYS A 231 27.26 -7.92 15.41
N GLU A 232 28.34 -8.56 15.88
CA GLU A 232 28.47 -10.02 15.87
C GLU A 232 27.36 -10.69 16.69
N ALA A 233 26.96 -10.09 17.82
CA ALA A 233 25.86 -10.60 18.64
C ALA A 233 24.50 -10.60 17.92
N LEU A 234 24.33 -9.73 16.92
CA LEU A 234 23.11 -9.62 16.12
C LEU A 234 23.14 -10.49 14.85
N ALA A 235 24.22 -11.23 14.55
CA ALA A 235 24.32 -12.01 13.32
C ALA A 235 23.23 -13.08 13.13
N GLY A 236 22.52 -13.46 14.20
CA GLY A 236 21.44 -14.44 14.18
C GLY A 236 20.04 -13.90 13.85
N ILE A 237 19.86 -12.57 13.74
CA ILE A 237 18.55 -11.99 13.43
C ILE A 237 18.30 -11.96 11.91
N PRO A 238 17.03 -12.03 11.43
CA PRO A 238 16.68 -12.01 10.01
C PRO A 238 16.79 -10.61 9.36
N TYR A 239 17.72 -9.78 9.83
CA TYR A 239 18.01 -8.44 9.35
C TYR A 239 19.50 -8.30 9.02
N VAL A 240 19.79 -7.49 8.01
CA VAL A 240 21.16 -7.11 7.64
C VAL A 240 21.56 -5.93 8.52
N VAL A 241 22.37 -6.22 9.54
CA VAL A 241 22.91 -5.20 10.46
C VAL A 241 24.24 -4.66 9.92
N GLN A 242 24.32 -3.34 9.76
CA GLN A 242 25.52 -2.63 9.33
C GLN A 242 25.97 -1.69 10.46
N LEU A 243 27.28 -1.58 10.66
CA LEU A 243 27.80 -0.54 11.54
C LEU A 243 27.75 0.79 10.81
N TYR A 244 27.43 1.85 11.54
CA TYR A 244 27.61 3.20 11.02
C TYR A 244 29.10 3.48 10.82
N GLU A 245 29.50 3.83 9.58
CA GLU A 245 30.90 4.06 9.22
C GLU A 245 31.29 5.54 9.22
N GLY A 246 30.34 6.44 9.47
CA GLY A 246 30.58 7.89 9.49
C GLY A 246 31.07 8.42 10.84
N ASP A 247 31.47 9.70 10.86
CA ASP A 247 31.83 10.40 12.09
C ASP A 247 30.58 10.69 12.93
N LEU A 248 30.37 9.90 13.99
CA LEU A 248 29.23 10.03 14.88
C LEU A 248 29.54 11.01 16.01
N SER A 249 29.12 12.27 15.86
CA SER A 249 29.19 13.21 17.00
C SER A 249 28.20 12.81 18.10
N SER A 250 28.56 13.06 19.37
CA SER A 250 27.63 12.87 20.50
C SER A 250 26.32 13.64 20.34
N GLY A 251 26.34 14.81 19.68
CA GLY A 251 25.12 15.59 19.41
C GLY A 251 24.20 14.89 18.43
N LEU A 252 24.73 14.47 17.29
CA LEU A 252 23.99 13.74 16.25
C LEU A 252 23.41 12.43 16.79
N PHE A 253 24.20 11.68 17.57
CA PHE A 253 23.71 10.47 18.22
C PHE A 253 22.52 10.76 19.14
N ILE A 254 22.60 11.77 20.01
CA ILE A 254 21.52 12.08 20.95
C ILE A 254 20.25 12.54 20.23
N GLN A 255 20.38 13.27 19.12
CA GLN A 255 19.24 13.66 18.28
C GLN A 255 18.58 12.43 17.64
N ALA A 256 19.37 11.54 17.03
CA ALA A 256 18.87 10.30 16.46
C ALA A 256 18.25 9.39 17.54
N PHE A 257 18.86 9.33 18.73
CA PHE A 257 18.38 8.56 19.89
C PHE A 257 17.03 9.06 20.43
N ARG A 258 16.69 10.33 20.17
CA ARG A 258 15.38 10.93 20.47
C ARG A 258 14.35 10.72 19.37
N GLY A 259 14.72 10.13 18.25
CA GLY A 259 13.85 9.93 17.09
C GLY A 259 13.75 11.16 16.18
N GLU A 260 14.70 12.10 16.23
CA GLU A 260 14.69 13.26 15.34
C GLU A 260 14.96 12.82 13.90
N ARG A 261 13.97 13.00 13.00
CA ARG A 261 14.01 12.53 11.61
C ARG A 261 15.25 13.01 10.84
N ASP A 262 15.57 14.30 10.92
CA ASP A 262 16.71 14.86 10.19
C ASP A 262 18.05 14.26 10.66
N ALA A 263 18.14 13.84 11.93
CA ALA A 263 19.32 13.15 12.45
C ALA A 263 19.35 11.67 12.03
N LEU A 264 18.20 11.00 12.02
CA LEU A 264 18.06 9.61 11.54
C LEU A 264 18.41 9.48 10.05
N GLU A 265 17.98 10.42 9.22
CA GLU A 265 18.33 10.47 7.80
C GLU A 265 19.84 10.73 7.59
N GLN A 266 20.48 11.52 8.45
CA GLN A 266 21.93 11.76 8.38
C GLN A 266 22.77 10.53 8.73
N VAL A 267 22.29 9.68 9.66
CA VAL A 267 22.99 8.45 10.04
C VAL A 267 22.61 7.24 9.18
N LYS A 268 21.77 7.44 8.16
CA LYS A 268 21.36 6.41 7.22
C LYS A 268 22.56 6.01 6.35
N GLN A 269 22.95 4.73 6.41
CA GLN A 269 24.12 4.22 5.68
C GLN A 269 23.86 4.07 4.17
N THR A 270 22.66 3.63 3.79
CA THR A 270 22.25 3.39 2.40
C THR A 270 20.79 3.80 2.21
N GLU A 271 20.38 4.14 0.98
CA GLU A 271 19.01 4.60 0.70
C GLU A 271 17.91 3.61 1.12
N ASP A 272 18.24 2.33 1.17
CA ASP A 272 17.32 1.31 1.62
C ASP A 272 17.39 1.04 3.13
N THR A 273 18.32 1.60 3.91
CA THR A 273 18.34 1.41 5.38
C THR A 273 17.07 1.97 6.00
N ALA A 274 16.26 1.10 6.64
CA ALA A 274 14.94 1.45 7.14
C ALA A 274 14.91 1.71 8.66
N TYR A 275 15.88 1.16 9.40
CA TYR A 275 15.88 1.19 10.87
C TYR A 275 17.25 1.58 11.43
N ALA A 276 17.23 2.23 12.59
CA ALA A 276 18.41 2.53 13.39
C ALA A 276 18.31 1.82 14.75
N LEU A 277 19.30 1.01 15.07
CA LEU A 277 19.50 0.41 16.39
C LEU A 277 20.55 1.23 17.13
N LEU A 278 20.09 2.03 18.09
CA LEU A 278 20.94 2.92 18.88
C LEU A 278 21.20 2.30 20.25
N VAL A 279 22.47 2.26 20.64
CA VAL A 279 22.90 1.69 21.92
C VAL A 279 23.72 2.74 22.66
N LEU A 280 23.19 3.27 23.76
CA LEU A 280 23.92 4.17 24.66
C LEU A 280 24.36 3.36 25.87
N VAL A 281 25.67 3.27 26.12
CA VAL A 281 26.21 2.66 27.35
C VAL A 281 26.95 3.73 28.13
N GLU A 282 26.55 4.00 29.37
CA GLU A 282 27.21 5.01 30.18
C GLU A 282 27.35 4.64 31.65
N SER A 283 28.47 5.06 32.25
CA SER A 283 28.63 5.15 33.70
C SER A 283 27.82 6.33 34.23
N THR A 284 26.85 6.06 35.10
CA THR A 284 25.93 7.07 35.66
C THR A 284 26.47 7.71 36.93
N GLY A 285 27.41 7.06 37.63
CA GLY A 285 28.05 7.62 38.81
C GLY A 285 29.20 6.78 39.32
N VAL A 286 30.17 7.44 39.96
CA VAL A 286 31.32 6.79 40.60
C VAL A 286 31.43 7.28 42.04
N PHE A 287 31.63 6.35 42.97
CA PHE A 287 31.58 6.60 44.40
C PHE A 287 32.76 5.90 45.09
N PRO A 288 33.39 6.52 46.11
CA PRO A 288 34.35 5.80 46.92
C PRO A 288 33.63 4.71 47.74
N LEU A 289 34.29 3.56 47.89
CA LEU A 289 33.74 2.45 48.67
C LEU A 289 33.84 2.78 50.16
N GLU A 290 32.69 2.84 50.83
CA GLU A 290 32.60 3.01 52.28
C GLU A 290 32.05 1.75 52.93
N LEU A 291 32.83 1.13 53.83
CA LEU A 291 32.42 -0.06 54.54
C LEU A 291 32.69 0.10 56.03
N GLY A 292 31.63 0.09 56.84
CA GLY A 292 31.71 0.30 58.29
C GLY A 292 32.23 1.69 58.70
N GLY A 293 31.89 2.74 57.94
CA GLY A 293 32.31 4.12 58.20
C GLY A 293 33.78 4.43 57.85
N ARG A 294 34.46 3.52 57.14
CA ARG A 294 35.81 3.75 56.59
C ARG A 294 35.73 3.83 55.07
N THR A 295 36.33 4.87 54.50
CA THR A 295 36.52 5.03 53.05
C THR A 295 37.76 4.28 52.60
N TYR A 296 37.61 3.37 51.64
CA TYR A 296 38.70 2.58 51.07
C TYR A 296 39.23 3.25 49.79
N LYS A 297 40.47 2.94 49.40
CA LYS A 297 41.04 3.34 48.09
C LYS A 297 40.51 2.46 46.95
N LEU A 298 39.19 2.28 46.93
CA LEU A 298 38.43 1.50 45.96
C LEU A 298 37.23 2.35 45.59
N TYR A 299 36.90 2.35 44.32
CA TYR A 299 35.77 3.05 43.76
C TYR A 299 34.78 2.04 43.21
N VAL A 300 33.51 2.38 43.34
CA VAL A 300 32.37 1.64 42.81
C VAL A 300 31.70 2.53 41.77
N ALA A 301 31.38 1.96 40.62
CA ALA A 301 30.64 2.66 39.57
C ALA A 301 29.30 1.98 39.28
N GLU A 302 28.30 2.80 39.05
CA GLU A 302 26.99 2.40 38.57
C GLU A 302 26.84 2.86 37.12
N GLY A 303 26.01 2.16 36.35
CA GLY A 303 25.85 2.45 34.94
C GLY A 303 24.57 1.90 34.36
N ARG A 304 24.29 2.35 33.14
CA ARG A 304 23.10 2.01 32.39
C ARG A 304 23.43 1.81 30.91
N ALA A 305 22.75 0.86 30.28
CA ALA A 305 22.71 0.72 28.84
C ALA A 305 21.28 0.85 28.33
N ASP A 306 21.07 1.77 27.39
CA ASP A 306 19.82 1.98 26.70
C ASP A 306 19.94 1.48 25.25
N VAL A 307 19.10 0.50 24.91
CA VAL A 307 18.95 -0.03 23.56
C VAL A 307 17.64 0.51 23.00
N ARG A 308 17.70 1.18 21.86
CA ARG A 308 16.53 1.69 21.16
C ARG A 308 16.55 1.29 19.71
N LEU A 309 15.41 0.82 19.22
CA LEU A 309 15.19 0.58 17.81
C LEU A 309 14.19 1.59 17.29
N VAL A 310 14.60 2.33 16.26
CA VAL A 310 13.83 3.43 15.70
C VAL A 310 13.67 3.22 14.20
N ARG A 311 12.47 3.47 13.69
CA ARG A 311 12.24 3.54 12.25
C ARG A 311 12.71 4.89 11.71
N ILE A 312 13.57 4.87 10.69
CA ILE A 312 14.19 6.09 10.15
C ILE A 312 13.16 7.00 9.48
N GLU A 313 12.22 6.42 8.74
CA GLU A 313 11.24 7.15 7.91
C GLU A 313 10.41 8.20 8.69
N ASP A 314 10.01 7.87 9.92
CA ASP A 314 9.11 8.69 10.74
C ASP A 314 9.57 8.90 12.18
N GLY A 315 10.73 8.34 12.58
CA GLY A 315 11.26 8.44 13.93
C GLY A 315 10.50 7.63 14.97
N ALA A 316 9.61 6.71 14.56
CA ALA A 316 8.84 5.90 15.49
C ALA A 316 9.76 4.98 16.32
N LEU A 317 9.64 5.06 17.65
CA LEU A 317 10.29 4.13 18.58
C LEU A 317 9.54 2.80 18.53
N LEU A 318 10.24 1.77 18.03
CA LEU A 318 9.69 0.43 17.87
C LEU A 318 9.99 -0.47 19.06
N TYR A 319 11.16 -0.29 19.68
CA TYR A 319 11.60 -1.07 20.82
C TYR A 319 12.51 -0.25 21.73
N GLU A 320 12.40 -0.47 23.03
CA GLU A 320 13.30 0.10 24.03
C GLU A 320 13.61 -0.94 25.11
N LYS A 321 14.89 -1.04 25.48
CA LYS A 321 15.36 -1.84 26.63
C LYS A 321 16.37 -1.05 27.42
N VAL A 322 16.23 -1.13 28.73
CA VAL A 322 17.17 -0.56 29.69
C VAL A 322 17.80 -1.70 30.48
N LEU A 323 19.12 -1.71 30.55
CA LEU A 323 19.93 -2.59 31.39
C LEU A 323 20.68 -1.73 32.40
N GLU A 324 20.73 -2.16 33.65
CA GLU A 324 21.37 -1.39 34.72
C GLU A 324 22.33 -2.25 35.51
N ARG A 325 23.45 -1.65 35.89
CA ARG A 325 24.41 -2.22 36.84
C ARG A 325 24.55 -1.27 38.01
N ASN A 326 24.19 -1.74 39.20
CA ASN A 326 24.14 -0.90 40.39
C ASN A 326 24.57 -1.65 41.66
N ARG A 327 24.74 -0.90 42.76
CA ARG A 327 25.16 -1.47 44.04
C ARG A 327 24.13 -2.38 44.67
N GLU A 328 22.86 -2.05 44.55
CA GLU A 328 21.75 -2.79 45.16
C GLU A 328 21.63 -4.21 44.59
N ALA A 329 21.81 -4.38 43.28
CA ALA A 329 21.82 -5.65 42.60
C ALA A 329 23.16 -6.40 42.68
N GLY A 330 24.20 -5.78 43.25
CA GLY A 330 25.54 -6.36 43.34
C GLY A 330 26.27 -6.50 41.98
N THR A 331 25.79 -5.82 40.93
CA THR A 331 26.31 -5.91 39.55
C THR A 331 27.17 -4.71 39.14
N HIS A 332 27.37 -3.75 40.06
CA HIS A 332 28.21 -2.57 39.89
C HIS A 332 29.66 -2.88 39.47
N GLY A 333 30.30 -1.93 38.80
CA GLY A 333 31.73 -1.99 38.50
C GLY A 333 32.59 -1.56 39.69
N GLN A 334 33.83 -2.02 39.73
CA GLN A 334 34.79 -1.67 40.79
C GLN A 334 36.19 -1.40 40.23
N GLY A 335 36.93 -0.50 40.88
CA GLY A 335 38.30 -0.21 40.48
C GLY A 335 39.13 0.55 41.51
N PRO A 336 40.46 0.54 41.38
CA PRO A 336 41.35 1.30 42.26
C PRO A 336 41.32 2.82 42.01
N THR A 337 40.74 3.26 40.90
CA THR A 337 40.53 4.66 40.52
C THR A 337 39.12 4.85 39.98
N GLU A 338 38.65 6.10 39.90
CA GLU A 338 37.34 6.44 39.35
C GLU A 338 37.17 5.94 37.91
N ASP A 339 38.14 6.24 37.05
CA ASP A 339 38.15 5.82 35.64
C ASP A 339 38.11 4.29 35.48
N ARG A 340 38.82 3.56 36.35
CA ARG A 340 38.85 2.09 36.29
C ARG A 340 37.53 1.48 36.74
N ALA A 341 36.87 2.07 37.74
CA ALA A 341 35.54 1.63 38.15
C ALA A 341 34.50 1.92 37.04
N ALA A 342 34.55 3.11 36.44
CA ALA A 342 33.67 3.50 35.34
C ALA A 342 33.85 2.59 34.10
N LEU A 343 35.10 2.26 33.75
CA LEU A 343 35.39 1.34 32.65
C LEU A 343 34.90 -0.09 32.94
N ASP A 344 35.04 -0.55 34.18
CA ASP A 344 34.59 -1.89 34.60
C ASP A 344 33.08 -2.05 34.48
N VAL A 345 32.29 -1.05 34.95
CA VAL A 345 30.82 -1.10 34.81
C VAL A 345 30.38 -1.04 33.34
N VAL A 346 31.04 -0.22 32.53
CA VAL A 346 30.75 -0.10 31.08
C VAL A 346 31.04 -1.40 30.34
N ARG A 347 32.18 -2.04 30.57
CA ARG A 347 32.50 -3.35 29.96
C ARG A 347 31.50 -4.41 30.36
N GLY A 348 31.09 -4.39 31.63
CA GLY A 348 30.01 -5.21 32.14
C GLY A 348 28.70 -5.03 31.38
N LEU A 349 28.26 -3.78 31.21
CA LEU A 349 27.04 -3.45 30.47
C LEU A 349 27.11 -3.83 28.99
N VAL A 350 28.28 -3.66 28.35
CA VAL A 350 28.48 -4.10 26.97
C VAL A 350 28.28 -5.61 26.83
N GLU A 351 28.82 -6.41 27.76
CA GLU A 351 28.57 -7.86 27.74
C GLU A 351 27.10 -8.18 28.03
N ASP A 352 26.42 -7.44 28.92
CA ASP A 352 24.99 -7.62 29.17
C ASP A 352 24.16 -7.33 27.90
N VAL A 353 24.46 -6.25 27.16
CA VAL A 353 23.82 -5.94 25.87
C VAL A 353 24.11 -7.04 24.85
N ARG A 354 25.35 -7.53 24.78
CA ARG A 354 25.76 -8.61 23.88
C ARG A 354 25.04 -9.93 24.18
N VAL A 355 24.88 -10.28 25.47
CA VAL A 355 24.09 -11.45 25.89
C VAL A 355 22.63 -11.23 25.54
N PHE A 356 22.08 -10.05 25.85
CA PHE A 356 20.71 -9.68 25.51
C PHE A 356 20.43 -9.83 24.00
N PHE A 357 21.31 -9.33 23.11
CA PHE A 357 21.15 -9.50 21.67
C PHE A 357 21.16 -10.96 21.21
N ARG A 358 21.96 -11.82 21.84
CA ARG A 358 22.01 -13.25 21.50
C ARG A 358 20.80 -14.02 21.99
N GLU A 359 20.34 -13.74 23.20
CA GLU A 359 19.27 -14.50 23.86
C GLU A 359 17.88 -13.97 23.51
N HIS A 360 17.76 -12.66 23.30
CA HIS A 360 16.51 -11.94 23.08
C HIS A 360 16.49 -11.21 21.73
N GLY A 361 17.34 -11.59 20.77
CA GLY A 361 17.33 -11.04 19.42
C GLY A 361 15.97 -11.18 18.72
N THR A 362 15.15 -12.16 19.11
CA THR A 362 13.76 -12.31 18.65
C THR A 362 12.85 -11.20 19.17
N GLU A 363 13.05 -10.66 20.37
CA GLU A 363 12.26 -9.52 20.90
C GLU A 363 12.54 -8.23 20.09
N LEU A 364 13.78 -8.05 19.63
CA LEU A 364 14.13 -6.97 18.70
C LEU A 364 13.43 -7.15 17.35
N VAL A 365 13.27 -8.40 16.89
CA VAL A 365 12.54 -8.72 15.65
C VAL A 365 11.04 -8.48 15.82
N GLU A 366 10.47 -8.88 16.95
CA GLU A 366 9.08 -8.58 17.34
C GLU A 366 8.81 -7.08 17.21
N GLY A 367 9.66 -6.22 17.79
CA GLY A 367 9.60 -4.77 17.63
C GLY A 367 9.69 -4.27 16.18
N LEU A 368 10.53 -4.90 15.33
CA LEU A 368 10.61 -4.60 13.88
C LEU A 368 9.36 -5.02 13.11
N THR A 369 8.65 -6.02 13.64
CA THR A 369 7.48 -6.64 13.03
C THR A 369 6.14 -6.16 13.63
N GLY A 370 6.14 -5.45 14.76
CA GLY A 370 4.91 -5.03 15.44
C GLY A 370 4.03 -6.19 15.94
N GLU A 371 4.61 -7.37 16.10
CA GLU A 371 4.06 -8.51 16.84
C GLU A 371 4.66 -8.49 18.25
#